data_AF-A0A7C5XR29-F1
#
_entry.id   AF-A0A7C5XR29-F1
#
_cell.length_a   1.000
_cell.length_b   1.000
_cell.length_c   1.000
_cell.angle_alpha   90.00
_cell.angle_beta   90.00
_cell.angle_gamma   90.00
#
_symmetry.space_group_name_H-M   'P 1'
#
loop_
_entity.id
_entity.type
_entity.pdbx_description
1 polymer ?
#
loop_
_entity_poly.entity_id
_entity_poly.type
_entity_poly.pdbx_seq_one_letter_code
_entity_poly.pdbx_strand_id
1 'polypeptide(L)'
;MIPRLMCTQHPDSTVKITAQEEVDEAIQSYTMYGCDEIMSDYEGKLTPYAQPKDIVMKAKSLDIPIGEKFYVTPRIPNPRLEDFDRVSLTLEAALIANYYSYTYLGTQAVKWIILPMTETTDVIALIQRLIIRKSRVLCEEMKIPCTVMQLIPLVEDSSRLIHIHEYILSLYNILNEFDANLKDMRVFLGKSDAATKSGHIASALSIIYALQKIVEVDKELDMDIKPIIGMGSPPFRGGINNPKLVDIEVQQYMGFTTVTIQSAVRYDVTYTDYRKVQSTLLNNIGRVPRNVEPDVIKFIEDATTMYRYLVARYINMVNRYALNIPTTRDRITWKEYGRTIVLDDKMLHTPRAIVYTATWYVLGVPPLFLDADFIIEAYKKDIIDYIIKYIPYIRKEWEYEAQFYVPHIAEKRLDKEIVLKINNAMDIMGIKYEPIDLYEKLIELTPVEPHILSLAKIRGFLG
;
A
#
# COMPACT_ATOMS: atom_id res chain seq x y z
N MET A 1 -3.36 -22.46 5.82
CA MET A 1 -2.47 -22.02 4.72
C MET A 1 -2.37 -20.51 4.82
N ILE A 2 -1.18 -19.92 4.74
CA ILE A 2 -1.04 -18.45 4.69
C ILE A 2 -1.35 -17.98 3.26
N PRO A 3 -2.24 -16.97 3.07
CA PRO A 3 -2.52 -16.44 1.75
C PRO A 3 -1.30 -15.77 1.12
N ARG A 4 -1.17 -15.89 -0.19
CA ARG A 4 -0.05 -15.41 -0.99
C ARG A 4 -0.37 -14.15 -1.77
N LEU A 5 -1.60 -14.03 -2.27
CA LEU A 5 -2.07 -12.93 -3.09
C LEU A 5 -3.32 -12.33 -2.45
N MET A 6 -3.19 -11.11 -1.94
CA MET A 6 -4.28 -10.37 -1.32
C MET A 6 -4.85 -9.36 -2.31
N CYS A 7 -6.00 -9.66 -2.90
CA CYS A 7 -6.73 -8.66 -3.66
C CYS A 7 -7.26 -7.56 -2.73
N THR A 8 -7.28 -6.31 -3.19
CA THR A 8 -7.64 -5.17 -2.34
C THR A 8 -8.57 -4.19 -3.06
N GLN A 9 -9.34 -3.42 -2.29
CA GLN A 9 -10.29 -2.43 -2.81
C GLN A 9 -9.69 -1.03 -2.98
N HIS A 10 -8.39 -0.94 -3.31
CA HIS A 10 -7.76 0.37 -3.56
C HIS A 10 -8.42 1.08 -4.75
N PRO A 11 -8.64 2.40 -4.70
CA PRO A 11 -9.20 3.20 -5.80
C PRO A 11 -8.12 3.67 -6.78
N ASP A 12 -7.16 2.81 -7.11
CA ASP A 12 -6.01 3.12 -7.96
C ASP A 12 -6.27 2.89 -9.45
N SER A 13 -7.44 2.34 -9.81
CA SER A 13 -7.80 2.07 -11.20
C SER A 13 -8.56 3.20 -11.87
N THR A 14 -8.67 3.17 -13.21
CA THR A 14 -9.56 4.08 -13.97
C THR A 14 -11.01 3.62 -14.01
N VAL A 15 -11.29 2.39 -13.55
CA VAL A 15 -12.64 1.81 -13.49
C VAL A 15 -13.25 2.08 -12.12
N LYS A 16 -14.45 2.66 -12.13
CA LYS A 16 -15.23 2.86 -10.90
C LYS A 16 -15.95 1.58 -10.53
N ILE A 17 -15.80 1.17 -9.27
CA ILE A 17 -16.53 0.05 -8.67
C ILE A 17 -17.29 0.58 -7.45
N THR A 18 -18.58 0.31 -7.40
CA THR A 18 -19.47 0.73 -6.31
C THR A 18 -19.44 -0.25 -5.13
N ALA A 19 -19.91 0.19 -3.97
CA ALA A 19 -20.04 -0.67 -2.79
C ALA A 19 -20.92 -1.92 -3.04
N GLN A 20 -21.91 -1.86 -3.93
CA GLN A 20 -22.77 -2.99 -4.28
C GLN A 20 -22.04 -4.03 -5.15
N GLU A 21 -21.21 -3.58 -6.08
CA GLU A 21 -20.44 -4.44 -7.00
C GLU A 21 -19.27 -5.15 -6.29
N GLU A 22 -18.84 -4.64 -5.13
CA GLU A 22 -17.69 -5.16 -4.39
C GLU A 22 -17.84 -6.60 -3.89
N VAL A 23 -19.08 -7.06 -3.68
CA VAL A 23 -19.32 -8.47 -3.32
C VAL A 23 -18.98 -9.38 -4.49
N ASP A 24 -19.42 -9.03 -5.70
CA ASP A 24 -19.09 -9.79 -6.91
C ASP A 24 -17.61 -9.64 -7.29
N GLU A 25 -17.02 -8.46 -7.08
CA GLU A 25 -15.58 -8.26 -7.23
C GLU A 25 -14.76 -9.15 -6.27
N ALA A 26 -15.19 -9.29 -5.02
CA ALA A 26 -14.52 -10.16 -4.06
C ALA A 26 -14.52 -11.62 -4.54
N ILE A 27 -15.60 -12.07 -5.17
CA ILE A 27 -15.66 -13.39 -5.81
C ILE A 27 -14.69 -13.48 -6.99
N GLN A 28 -14.67 -12.46 -7.87
CA GLN A 28 -13.74 -12.40 -9.00
C GLN A 28 -12.27 -12.42 -8.56
N SER A 29 -11.97 -11.89 -7.38
CA SER A 29 -10.64 -11.95 -6.79
C SER A 29 -10.12 -13.39 -6.73
N TYR A 30 -10.97 -14.34 -6.31
CA TYR A 30 -10.63 -15.75 -6.29
C TYR A 30 -10.74 -16.40 -7.68
N THR A 31 -11.86 -16.20 -8.37
CA THR A 31 -12.18 -16.99 -9.58
C THR A 31 -11.44 -16.54 -10.84
N MET A 32 -11.18 -15.24 -11.00
CA MET A 32 -10.56 -14.66 -12.19
C MET A 32 -9.10 -14.30 -11.95
N TYR A 33 -8.81 -13.69 -10.80
CA TYR A 33 -7.48 -13.19 -10.45
C TYR A 33 -6.68 -14.22 -9.64
N GLY A 34 -7.29 -15.27 -9.08
CA GLY A 34 -6.56 -16.29 -8.32
C GLY A 34 -5.90 -15.76 -7.04
N CYS A 35 -6.45 -14.69 -6.46
CA CYS A 35 -6.15 -14.24 -5.11
C CYS A 35 -6.74 -15.23 -4.10
N ASP A 36 -6.00 -15.55 -3.04
CA ASP A 36 -6.43 -16.41 -1.92
C ASP A 36 -6.89 -15.60 -0.70
N GLU A 37 -6.86 -14.27 -0.81
CA GLU A 37 -7.36 -13.35 0.22
C GLU A 37 -7.95 -12.09 -0.42
N ILE A 38 -9.04 -11.58 0.18
CA ILE A 38 -9.64 -10.29 -0.16
C ILE A 38 -9.62 -9.37 1.06
N MET A 39 -9.02 -8.20 0.90
CA MET A 39 -9.08 -7.13 1.89
C MET A 39 -10.35 -6.29 1.72
N SER A 40 -11.23 -6.34 2.71
CA SER A 40 -12.43 -5.49 2.78
C SER A 40 -12.08 -4.20 3.52
N ASP A 41 -12.07 -3.06 2.83
CA ASP A 41 -11.58 -1.79 3.38
C ASP A 41 -12.70 -1.02 4.09
N TYR A 42 -12.62 -0.91 5.42
CA TYR A 42 -13.52 -0.11 6.24
C TYR A 42 -12.89 1.20 6.73
N GLU A 43 -11.58 1.43 6.50
CA GLU A 43 -10.90 2.68 6.86
C GLU A 43 -11.33 3.78 5.89
N GLY A 44 -11.10 3.58 4.59
CA GLY A 44 -11.22 4.64 3.61
C GLY A 44 -12.57 4.82 2.94
N LYS A 45 -13.58 4.04 3.33
CA LYS A 45 -14.81 3.83 2.54
C LYS A 45 -16.03 3.67 3.42
N LEU A 46 -17.19 4.02 2.85
CA LEU A 46 -18.50 3.75 3.45
C LEU A 46 -18.95 2.32 3.15
N THR A 47 -18.10 1.36 3.52
CA THR A 47 -18.32 -0.05 3.23
C THR A 47 -19.55 -0.55 3.97
N PRO A 48 -20.51 -1.18 3.27
CA PRO A 48 -21.69 -1.73 3.92
C PRO A 48 -21.28 -2.70 5.03
N TYR A 49 -21.88 -2.54 6.21
CA TYR A 49 -21.61 -3.39 7.37
C TYR A 49 -21.71 -4.89 7.05
N ALA A 50 -22.63 -5.28 6.16
CA ALA A 50 -22.85 -6.67 5.80
C ALA A 50 -21.82 -7.24 4.80
N GLN A 51 -20.92 -6.45 4.22
CA GLN A 51 -20.09 -6.87 3.08
C GLN A 51 -19.29 -8.17 3.34
N PRO A 52 -18.54 -8.34 4.44
CA PRO A 52 -17.86 -9.60 4.75
C PRO A 52 -18.79 -10.82 4.78
N LYS A 53 -19.99 -10.65 5.38
CA LYS A 53 -21.02 -11.70 5.41
C LYS A 53 -21.58 -11.98 4.01
N ASP A 54 -21.83 -10.95 3.22
CA ASP A 54 -22.35 -11.09 1.86
C ASP A 54 -21.32 -11.77 0.93
N ILE A 55 -20.03 -11.47 1.09
CA ILE A 55 -18.93 -12.19 0.41
C ILE A 55 -18.96 -13.68 0.78
N VAL A 56 -19.10 -14.01 2.08
CA VAL A 56 -19.21 -15.40 2.55
C VAL A 56 -20.40 -16.12 1.93
N MET A 57 -21.58 -15.50 1.97
CA MET A 57 -22.80 -16.11 1.44
C MET A 57 -22.75 -16.29 -0.08
N LYS A 58 -22.15 -15.33 -0.79
CA LYS A 58 -21.95 -15.44 -2.24
C LYS A 58 -20.93 -16.52 -2.58
N ALA A 59 -19.79 -16.57 -1.87
CA ALA A 59 -18.78 -17.60 -2.06
C ALA A 59 -19.36 -19.01 -1.84
N LYS A 60 -20.14 -19.19 -0.77
CA LYS A 60 -20.90 -20.41 -0.52
C LYS A 60 -21.81 -20.78 -1.71
N SER A 61 -22.58 -19.82 -2.24
CA SER A 61 -23.51 -20.09 -3.35
C SER A 61 -22.83 -20.55 -4.66
N LEU A 62 -21.51 -20.35 -4.75
CA LEU A 62 -20.67 -20.70 -5.90
C LEU A 62 -19.67 -21.82 -5.57
N ASP A 63 -19.84 -22.50 -4.43
CA ASP A 63 -18.95 -23.56 -3.95
C ASP A 63 -17.46 -23.13 -3.85
N ILE A 64 -17.22 -21.85 -3.56
CA ILE A 64 -15.87 -21.33 -3.33
C ILE A 64 -15.43 -21.69 -1.90
N PRO A 65 -14.22 -22.24 -1.71
CA PRO A 65 -13.70 -22.74 -0.42
C PRO A 65 -13.28 -21.60 0.53
N ILE A 66 -14.24 -20.76 0.92
CA ILE A 66 -14.04 -19.65 1.84
C ILE A 66 -13.80 -20.16 3.27
N GLY A 67 -12.81 -19.59 3.96
CA GLY A 67 -12.32 -20.07 5.26
C GLY A 67 -11.28 -21.21 5.19
N GLU A 68 -11.02 -21.77 4.00
CA GLU A 68 -10.03 -22.84 3.79
C GLU A 68 -8.93 -22.48 2.78
N LYS A 69 -9.32 -21.94 1.62
CA LYS A 69 -8.39 -21.51 0.56
C LYS A 69 -8.62 -20.07 0.11
N PHE A 70 -9.75 -19.48 0.48
CA PHE A 70 -10.07 -18.08 0.25
C PHE A 70 -10.46 -17.42 1.56
N TYR A 71 -9.88 -16.27 1.87
CA TYR A 71 -10.08 -15.60 3.16
C TYR A 71 -10.55 -14.16 2.98
N VAL A 72 -11.36 -13.67 3.92
CA VAL A 72 -11.76 -12.27 4.00
C VAL A 72 -11.01 -11.64 5.16
N THR A 73 -10.30 -10.54 4.90
CA THR A 73 -9.49 -9.84 5.91
C THR A 73 -9.90 -8.38 5.97
N PRO A 74 -10.79 -7.99 6.90
CA PRO A 74 -11.19 -6.59 7.06
C PRO A 74 -10.03 -5.69 7.47
N ARG A 75 -9.88 -4.54 6.80
CA ARG A 75 -9.03 -3.42 7.23
C ARG A 75 -9.89 -2.46 8.03
N ILE A 76 -9.69 -2.40 9.34
CA ILE A 76 -10.47 -1.56 10.25
C ILE A 76 -9.98 -0.11 10.24
N PRO A 77 -10.84 0.85 10.64
CA PRO A 77 -10.42 2.20 11.02
C PRO A 77 -9.43 2.19 12.19
N ASN A 78 -8.63 3.24 12.33
CA ASN A 78 -7.79 3.44 13.51
C ASN A 78 -8.53 4.32 14.54
N PRO A 79 -8.77 3.85 15.78
CA PRO A 79 -9.56 4.59 16.78
C PRO A 79 -8.93 5.90 17.27
N ARG A 80 -7.65 6.16 16.94
CA ARG A 80 -7.00 7.45 17.23
C ARG A 80 -7.29 8.52 16.18
N LEU A 81 -7.73 8.11 14.99
CA LEU A 81 -7.91 8.96 13.82
C LEU A 81 -9.36 9.02 13.36
N GLU A 82 -10.14 8.01 13.72
CA GLU A 82 -11.52 7.82 13.31
C GLU A 82 -12.38 7.45 14.52
N ASP A 83 -13.69 7.67 14.40
CA ASP A 83 -14.63 7.41 15.49
C ASP A 83 -14.68 5.93 15.89
N PHE A 84 -14.74 5.70 17.20
CA PHE A 84 -14.68 4.36 17.78
C PHE A 84 -15.87 3.46 17.40
N ASP A 85 -17.02 4.06 17.07
CA ASP A 85 -18.20 3.34 16.60
C ASP A 85 -17.92 2.59 15.29
N ARG A 86 -17.20 3.20 14.34
CA ARG A 86 -16.79 2.55 13.09
C ARG A 86 -15.85 1.38 13.34
N VAL A 87 -14.93 1.52 14.29
CA VAL A 87 -14.07 0.41 14.73
C VAL A 87 -14.91 -0.73 15.28
N SER A 88 -15.79 -0.45 16.24
CA SER A 88 -16.64 -1.47 16.85
C SER A 88 -17.54 -2.16 15.82
N LEU A 89 -18.18 -1.40 14.92
CA LEU A 89 -19.02 -1.95 13.86
C LEU A 89 -18.22 -2.85 12.91
N THR A 90 -16.99 -2.47 12.54
CA THR A 90 -16.19 -3.32 11.66
C THR A 90 -15.80 -4.63 12.34
N LEU A 91 -15.49 -4.60 13.65
CA LEU A 91 -15.24 -5.83 14.41
C LEU A 91 -16.49 -6.73 14.46
N GLU A 92 -17.67 -6.15 14.67
CA GLU A 92 -18.93 -6.92 14.65
C GLU A 92 -19.21 -7.51 13.24
N ALA A 93 -18.92 -6.77 12.16
CA ALA A 93 -19.05 -7.27 10.80
C ALA A 93 -18.17 -8.51 10.54
N ALA A 94 -16.93 -8.49 11.03
CA ALA A 94 -16.00 -9.61 10.94
C ALA A 94 -16.50 -10.84 11.72
N LEU A 95 -17.01 -10.63 12.92
CA LEU A 95 -17.55 -11.69 13.78
C LEU A 95 -18.81 -12.33 13.19
N ILE A 96 -19.72 -11.51 12.65
CA ILE A 96 -20.92 -12.00 11.97
C ILE A 96 -20.54 -12.82 10.73
N ALA A 97 -19.57 -12.38 9.94
CA ALA A 97 -19.10 -13.15 8.79
C ALA A 97 -18.60 -14.54 9.22
N ASN A 98 -17.87 -14.63 10.33
CA ASN A 98 -17.43 -15.91 10.89
C ASN A 98 -18.58 -16.77 11.40
N TYR A 99 -19.59 -16.18 12.04
CA TYR A 99 -20.80 -16.92 12.45
C TYR A 99 -21.51 -17.56 11.25
N TYR A 100 -21.76 -16.78 10.19
CA TYR A 100 -22.40 -17.30 8.98
C TYR A 100 -21.51 -18.33 8.28
N SER A 101 -20.22 -18.05 8.14
CA SER A 101 -19.24 -18.99 7.56
C SER A 101 -19.29 -20.33 8.29
N TYR A 102 -19.22 -20.32 9.62
CA TYR A 102 -19.19 -21.56 10.39
C TYR A 102 -20.53 -22.31 10.32
N THR A 103 -21.64 -21.58 10.45
CA THR A 103 -22.99 -22.17 10.42
C THR A 103 -23.27 -22.90 9.11
N TYR A 104 -22.78 -22.39 7.99
CA TYR A 104 -23.09 -22.94 6.67
C TYR A 104 -21.98 -23.79 6.04
N LEU A 105 -20.72 -23.62 6.46
CA LEU A 105 -19.56 -24.28 5.85
C LEU A 105 -18.68 -25.02 6.86
N GLY A 106 -18.93 -24.88 8.17
CA GLY A 106 -18.09 -25.49 9.21
C GLY A 106 -16.71 -24.84 9.38
N THR A 107 -16.45 -23.72 8.70
CA THR A 107 -15.16 -23.02 8.71
C THR A 107 -15.35 -21.53 8.97
N GLN A 108 -14.28 -20.82 9.33
CA GLN A 108 -14.32 -19.37 9.58
C GLN A 108 -13.54 -18.62 8.51
N ALA A 109 -14.24 -17.76 7.77
CA ALA A 109 -13.74 -16.98 6.65
C ALA A 109 -12.76 -15.87 7.04
N VAL A 110 -12.91 -15.30 8.24
CA VAL A 110 -12.08 -14.21 8.75
C VAL A 110 -11.13 -14.77 9.81
N LYS A 111 -9.84 -14.81 9.47
CA LYS A 111 -8.77 -15.21 10.38
C LYS A 111 -7.96 -14.03 10.90
N TRP A 112 -7.98 -12.92 10.15
CA TRP A 112 -7.16 -11.75 10.42
C TRP A 112 -7.96 -10.46 10.30
N ILE A 113 -7.50 -9.44 11.00
CA ILE A 113 -8.00 -8.07 10.89
C ILE A 113 -6.79 -7.13 10.74
N ILE A 114 -6.80 -6.27 9.72
CA ILE A 114 -5.72 -5.31 9.49
C ILE A 114 -6.02 -4.00 10.24
N LEU A 115 -5.10 -3.54 11.08
CA LEU A 115 -5.16 -2.23 11.72
C LEU A 115 -4.11 -1.31 11.07
N PRO A 116 -4.52 -0.22 10.38
CA PRO A 116 -3.61 0.76 9.78
C PRO A 116 -3.02 1.72 10.82
N MET A 117 -1.95 2.40 10.43
CA MET A 117 -1.35 3.51 11.19
C MET A 117 -1.05 3.13 12.65
N THR A 118 -0.44 1.96 12.84
CA THR A 118 -0.16 1.39 14.16
C THR A 118 1.08 2.02 14.80
N GLU A 119 0.93 3.27 15.25
CA GLU A 119 2.02 4.05 15.82
C GLU A 119 2.35 3.68 17.27
N THR A 120 1.39 3.12 18.00
CA THR A 120 1.52 2.81 19.42
C THR A 120 0.91 1.46 19.77
N THR A 121 1.52 0.80 20.75
CA THR A 121 1.22 -0.57 21.19
C THR A 121 -0.07 -0.67 22.01
N ASP A 122 -0.47 0.41 22.69
CA ASP A 122 -1.72 0.52 23.45
C ASP A 122 -2.97 0.29 22.57
N VAL A 123 -2.98 0.85 21.36
CA VAL A 123 -4.10 0.67 20.41
C VAL A 123 -4.20 -0.79 19.98
N ILE A 124 -3.06 -1.44 19.70
CA ILE A 124 -3.00 -2.85 19.32
C ILE A 124 -3.58 -3.71 20.45
N ALA A 125 -3.13 -3.50 21.68
CA ALA A 125 -3.62 -4.22 22.86
C ALA A 125 -5.12 -3.97 23.09
N LEU A 126 -5.61 -2.75 22.88
CA LEU A 126 -7.02 -2.41 22.97
C LEU A 126 -7.84 -3.19 21.94
N ILE A 127 -7.46 -3.14 20.66
CA ILE A 127 -8.20 -3.80 19.58
C ILE A 127 -8.14 -5.33 19.73
N GLN A 128 -6.99 -5.91 20.03
CA GLN A 128 -6.87 -7.36 20.24
C GLN A 128 -7.75 -7.83 21.40
N ARG A 129 -7.77 -7.08 22.51
CA ARG A 129 -8.65 -7.35 23.64
C ARG A 129 -10.13 -7.25 23.27
N LEU A 130 -10.52 -6.28 22.45
CA LEU A 130 -11.89 -6.15 21.96
C LEU A 130 -12.29 -7.34 21.06
N ILE A 131 -11.41 -7.75 20.14
CA ILE A 131 -11.59 -8.92 19.28
C ILE A 131 -11.88 -10.15 20.14
N ILE A 132 -11.03 -10.42 21.15
CA ILE A 132 -11.16 -11.61 22.01
C ILE A 132 -12.46 -11.57 22.81
N ARG A 133 -12.75 -10.45 23.48
CA ARG A 133 -13.95 -10.32 24.33
C ARG A 133 -15.24 -10.46 23.52
N LYS A 134 -15.33 -9.79 22.36
CA LYS A 134 -16.51 -9.88 21.49
C LYS A 134 -16.63 -11.26 20.86
N SER A 135 -15.52 -11.86 20.42
CA SER A 135 -15.51 -13.25 19.92
C SER A 135 -16.07 -14.20 20.96
N ARG A 136 -15.57 -14.13 22.21
CA ARG A 136 -16.00 -15.01 23.30
C ARG A 136 -17.51 -14.97 23.52
N VAL A 137 -18.08 -13.76 23.65
CA VAL A 137 -19.52 -13.57 23.84
C VAL A 137 -20.30 -14.19 22.69
N LEU A 138 -19.93 -13.90 21.44
CA LEU A 138 -20.64 -14.44 20.28
C LEU A 138 -20.54 -15.96 20.20
N CYS A 139 -19.36 -16.54 20.45
CA CYS A 139 -19.16 -17.98 20.44
C CYS A 139 -20.00 -18.71 21.49
N GLU A 140 -20.03 -18.18 22.71
CA GLU A 140 -20.76 -18.75 23.84
C GLU A 140 -22.27 -18.74 23.56
N GLU A 141 -22.82 -17.61 23.15
CA GLU A 141 -24.26 -17.44 22.88
C GLU A 141 -24.71 -18.25 21.66
N MET A 142 -23.91 -18.26 20.59
CA MET A 142 -24.26 -18.93 19.33
C MET A 142 -23.78 -20.40 19.27
N LYS A 143 -23.07 -20.86 20.29
CA LYS A 143 -22.49 -22.22 20.40
C LYS A 143 -21.60 -22.61 19.20
N ILE A 144 -20.74 -21.68 18.77
CA ILE A 144 -19.75 -21.90 17.70
C ILE A 144 -18.32 -21.92 18.26
N PRO A 145 -17.34 -22.56 17.59
CA PRO A 145 -15.95 -22.57 18.02
C PRO A 145 -15.35 -21.18 18.10
N CYS A 146 -14.58 -20.95 19.16
CA CYS A 146 -13.93 -19.69 19.41
C CYS A 146 -12.49 -19.69 18.90
N THR A 147 -12.33 -19.48 17.60
CA THR A 147 -11.04 -19.10 17.04
C THR A 147 -10.90 -17.59 17.12
N VAL A 148 -9.86 -17.14 17.81
CA VAL A 148 -9.56 -15.71 17.92
C VAL A 148 -8.96 -15.22 16.60
N MET A 149 -9.51 -14.13 16.06
CA MET A 149 -8.90 -13.45 14.91
C MET A 149 -7.62 -12.74 15.35
N GLN A 150 -6.55 -12.86 14.57
CA GLN A 150 -5.29 -12.19 14.86
C GLN A 150 -5.24 -10.80 14.22
N LEU A 151 -4.78 -9.80 14.97
CA LEU A 151 -4.54 -8.48 14.42
C LEU A 151 -3.26 -8.45 13.57
N ILE A 152 -3.34 -7.84 12.40
CA ILE A 152 -2.21 -7.55 11.50
C ILE A 152 -1.96 -6.05 11.56
N PRO A 153 -0.86 -5.59 12.16
CA PRO A 153 -0.50 -4.18 12.09
C PRO A 153 0.00 -3.81 10.70
N LEU A 154 -0.46 -2.66 10.21
CA LEU A 154 -0.02 -2.05 8.96
C LEU A 154 0.84 -0.82 9.25
N VAL A 155 2.13 -0.97 8.96
CA VAL A 155 3.19 0.04 9.15
C VAL A 155 3.39 0.80 7.85
N GLU A 156 3.11 2.11 7.89
CA GLU A 156 2.97 2.98 6.71
C GLU A 156 3.88 4.22 6.78
N ASP A 157 4.91 4.21 7.62
CA ASP A 157 5.81 5.34 7.84
C ASP A 157 7.28 4.89 7.83
N SER A 158 8.11 5.54 7.02
CA SER A 158 9.53 5.22 6.89
C SER A 158 10.27 5.28 8.23
N SER A 159 9.90 6.23 9.10
CA SER A 159 10.48 6.35 10.45
C SER A 159 10.14 5.17 11.36
N ARG A 160 9.00 4.51 11.14
CA ARG A 160 8.61 3.30 11.87
C ARG A 160 9.20 2.05 11.25
N LEU A 161 9.32 2.01 9.92
CA LEU A 161 9.92 0.90 9.19
C LEU A 161 11.41 0.71 9.55
N ILE A 162 12.16 1.79 9.81
CA ILE A 162 13.56 1.67 10.31
C ILE A 162 13.66 1.16 11.75
N HIS A 163 12.56 1.17 12.52
CA HIS A 163 12.46 0.63 13.89
C HIS A 163 11.53 -0.59 13.96
N ILE A 164 11.43 -1.34 12.85
CA ILE A 164 10.48 -2.46 12.77
C ILE A 164 10.84 -3.60 13.73
N HIS A 165 12.12 -3.77 14.05
CA HIS A 165 12.60 -4.83 14.94
C HIS A 165 12.00 -4.66 16.34
N GLU A 166 12.19 -3.49 16.95
CA GLU A 166 11.67 -3.16 18.28
C GLU A 166 10.15 -3.13 18.31
N TYR A 167 9.54 -2.70 17.20
CA TYR A 167 8.09 -2.71 17.04
C TYR A 167 7.51 -4.12 17.06
N ILE A 168 8.16 -5.07 16.38
CA ILE A 168 7.71 -6.47 16.35
C ILE A 168 7.90 -7.15 17.70
N LEU A 169 9.02 -6.91 18.40
CA LEU A 169 9.19 -7.40 19.78
C LEU A 169 8.04 -6.94 20.68
N SER A 170 7.66 -5.66 20.57
CA SER A 170 6.56 -5.10 21.34
C SER A 170 5.21 -5.72 20.96
N LEU A 171 4.98 -5.95 19.67
CA LEU A 171 3.78 -6.61 19.15
C LEU A 171 3.68 -8.06 19.64
N TYR A 172 4.77 -8.82 19.59
CA TYR A 172 4.85 -10.18 20.10
C TYR A 172 4.44 -10.24 21.57
N ASN A 173 5.04 -9.38 22.42
CA ASN A 173 4.74 -9.35 23.84
C ASN A 173 3.23 -9.14 24.10
N ILE A 174 2.61 -8.21 23.37
CA ILE A 174 1.17 -7.94 23.50
C ILE A 174 0.33 -9.13 23.05
N LEU A 175 0.63 -9.71 21.89
CA LEU A 175 -0.18 -10.81 21.35
C LEU A 175 -0.01 -12.08 22.19
N ASN A 176 1.19 -12.32 22.73
CA ASN A 176 1.49 -13.46 23.59
C ASN A 176 0.76 -13.40 24.94
N GLU A 177 0.40 -12.20 25.45
CA GLU A 177 -0.50 -12.08 26.62
C GLU A 177 -1.89 -12.69 26.38
N PHE A 178 -2.32 -12.72 25.12
CA PHE A 178 -3.63 -13.20 24.71
C PHE A 178 -3.62 -14.62 24.14
N ASP A 179 -2.49 -15.07 23.62
CA ASP A 179 -2.27 -16.41 23.11
C ASP A 179 -0.85 -16.89 23.47
N ALA A 180 -0.76 -17.65 24.56
CA ALA A 180 0.51 -18.20 25.04
C ALA A 180 1.14 -19.25 24.09
N ASN A 181 0.42 -19.67 23.04
CA ASN A 181 0.90 -20.59 22.01
C ASN A 181 1.06 -19.90 20.65
N LEU A 182 1.23 -18.58 20.64
CA LEU A 182 1.43 -17.80 19.41
C LEU A 182 2.67 -18.30 18.66
N LYS A 183 2.46 -18.87 17.47
CA LYS A 183 3.55 -19.44 16.63
C LYS A 183 3.81 -18.64 15.36
N ASP A 184 2.79 -17.97 14.84
CA ASP A 184 2.87 -17.20 13.61
C ASP A 184 2.26 -15.81 13.80
N MET A 185 2.82 -14.84 13.08
CA MET A 185 2.35 -13.46 13.07
C MET A 185 2.42 -12.90 11.67
N ARG A 186 1.44 -12.08 11.28
CA ARG A 186 1.51 -11.31 10.03
C ARG A 186 1.78 -9.84 10.33
N VAL A 187 2.66 -9.23 9.54
CA VAL A 187 2.98 -7.80 9.62
C VAL A 187 2.86 -7.20 8.22
N PHE A 188 2.17 -6.07 8.09
CA PHE A 188 1.89 -5.46 6.80
C PHE A 188 2.70 -4.17 6.61
N LEU A 189 3.50 -4.11 5.55
CA LEU A 189 4.34 -2.97 5.20
C LEU A 189 3.72 -2.20 4.02
N GLY A 190 3.30 -0.96 4.26
CA GLY A 190 2.63 -0.11 3.26
C GLY A 190 3.58 0.88 2.58
N LYS A 191 3.87 0.69 1.29
CA LYS A 191 4.76 1.59 0.52
C LYS A 191 4.12 2.93 0.17
N SER A 192 2.84 2.94 -0.15
CA SER A 192 2.16 4.11 -0.74
C SER A 192 2.16 5.32 0.20
N ASP A 193 1.76 5.12 1.45
CA ASP A 193 1.74 6.19 2.46
C ASP A 193 3.16 6.55 2.93
N ALA A 194 4.07 5.56 3.06
CA ALA A 194 5.47 5.81 3.37
C ALA A 194 6.12 6.72 2.32
N ALA A 195 5.88 6.46 1.03
CA ALA A 195 6.37 7.29 -0.07
C ALA A 195 5.77 8.69 -0.05
N THR A 196 4.46 8.81 0.21
CA THR A 196 3.80 10.12 0.31
C THR A 196 4.44 10.98 1.42
N LYS A 197 4.83 10.37 2.54
CA LYS A 197 5.43 11.06 3.69
C LYS A 197 6.94 11.32 3.58
N SER A 198 7.65 10.53 2.79
CA SER A 198 9.13 10.47 2.83
C SER A 198 9.83 10.48 1.47
N GLY A 199 9.12 10.40 0.35
CA GLY A 199 9.72 10.25 -0.98
C GLY A 199 9.97 8.79 -1.35
N HIS A 200 10.31 8.54 -2.61
CA HIS A 200 10.42 7.19 -3.15
C HIS A 200 11.65 6.46 -2.59
N ILE A 201 12.81 7.10 -2.60
CA ILE A 201 14.08 6.52 -2.13
C ILE A 201 13.99 6.13 -0.66
N ALA A 202 13.57 7.05 0.21
CA ALA A 202 13.48 6.77 1.64
C ALA A 202 12.47 5.64 1.95
N SER A 203 11.32 5.65 1.28
CA SER A 203 10.30 4.61 1.49
C SER A 203 10.69 3.26 0.91
N ALA A 204 11.43 3.21 -0.21
CA ALA A 204 11.95 1.97 -0.78
C ALA A 204 13.03 1.36 0.12
N LEU A 205 14.03 2.16 0.52
CA LEU A 205 15.10 1.72 1.43
C LEU A 205 14.56 1.25 2.78
N SER A 206 13.60 1.96 3.35
CA SER A 206 13.02 1.58 4.65
C SER A 206 12.24 0.26 4.60
N ILE A 207 11.55 -0.06 3.50
CA ILE A 207 10.92 -1.37 3.33
C ILE A 207 11.97 -2.48 3.16
N ILE A 208 13.01 -2.26 2.36
CA ILE A 208 14.08 -3.25 2.17
C ILE A 208 14.75 -3.55 3.51
N TYR A 209 15.08 -2.50 4.27
CA TYR A 209 15.61 -2.61 5.63
C TYR A 209 14.64 -3.35 6.56
N ALA A 210 13.35 -3.00 6.53
CA ALA A 210 12.36 -3.64 7.38
C ALA A 210 12.22 -5.14 7.10
N LEU A 211 12.21 -5.55 5.82
CA LEU A 211 12.14 -6.96 5.42
C LEU A 211 13.34 -7.77 5.95
N GLN A 212 14.55 -7.19 5.91
CA GLN A 212 15.71 -7.81 6.55
C GLN A 212 15.52 -7.95 8.06
N LYS A 213 15.14 -6.87 8.75
CA LYS A 213 14.98 -6.86 10.20
C LYS A 213 13.88 -7.80 10.69
N ILE A 214 12.85 -8.03 9.89
CA ILE A 214 11.83 -9.03 10.18
C ILE A 214 12.45 -10.44 10.26
N VAL A 215 13.37 -10.80 9.36
CA VAL A 215 14.05 -12.11 9.41
C VAL A 215 14.96 -12.23 10.63
N GLU A 216 15.54 -11.13 11.10
CA GLU A 216 16.37 -11.12 12.31
C GLU A 216 15.51 -11.38 13.56
N VAL A 217 14.40 -10.63 13.74
CA VAL A 217 13.51 -10.78 14.90
C VAL A 217 12.71 -12.09 14.88
N ASP A 218 12.36 -12.59 13.69
CA ASP A 218 11.73 -13.91 13.50
C ASP A 218 12.56 -15.03 14.12
N LYS A 219 13.87 -15.03 13.87
CA LYS A 219 14.82 -15.98 14.46
C LYS A 219 15.04 -15.76 15.96
N GLU A 220 15.08 -14.50 16.39
CA GLU A 220 15.25 -14.15 17.81
C GLU A 220 14.10 -14.67 18.66
N LEU A 221 12.87 -14.61 18.14
CA LEU A 221 11.65 -15.03 18.83
C LEU A 221 11.27 -16.50 18.58
N ASP A 222 11.97 -17.22 17.70
CA ASP A 222 11.58 -18.57 17.22
C ASP A 222 10.13 -18.62 16.72
N MET A 223 9.77 -17.65 15.88
CA MET A 223 8.42 -17.48 15.33
C MET A 223 8.35 -17.80 13.83
N ASP A 224 7.14 -17.74 13.28
CA ASP A 224 6.89 -17.73 11.85
C ASP A 224 6.24 -16.41 11.42
N ILE A 225 7.04 -15.35 11.34
CA ILE A 225 6.60 -14.00 10.96
C ILE A 225 6.48 -13.90 9.44
N LYS A 226 5.29 -13.47 8.99
CA LYS A 226 4.86 -13.45 7.58
C LYS A 226 4.64 -12.02 7.10
N PRO A 227 5.62 -11.41 6.40
CA PRO A 227 5.46 -10.05 5.88
C PRO A 227 4.47 -9.99 4.73
N ILE A 228 3.59 -9.00 4.77
CA ILE A 228 2.72 -8.57 3.67
C ILE A 228 3.30 -7.28 3.11
N ILE A 229 3.40 -7.15 1.79
CA ILE A 229 3.79 -5.89 1.14
C ILE A 229 2.63 -5.25 0.39
N GLY A 230 2.38 -3.97 0.69
CA GLY A 230 1.28 -3.16 0.17
C GLY A 230 1.79 -2.17 -0.86
N MET A 231 1.72 -2.56 -2.13
CA MET A 231 2.34 -1.84 -3.25
C MET A 231 1.41 -1.82 -4.46
N GLY A 232 1.41 -0.71 -5.18
CA GLY A 232 0.58 -0.49 -6.37
C GLY A 232 1.36 -0.60 -7.68
N SER A 233 0.72 -0.19 -8.78
CA SER A 233 1.32 -0.19 -10.13
C SER A 233 2.32 0.96 -10.39
N PRO A 234 2.15 2.19 -9.85
CA PRO A 234 3.18 3.23 -10.02
C PRO A 234 4.45 2.89 -9.23
N PRO A 235 5.67 3.09 -9.79
CA PRO A 235 6.95 3.01 -9.08
C PRO A 235 6.96 3.71 -7.71
N PHE A 236 6.45 4.94 -7.64
CA PHE A 236 6.36 5.70 -6.39
C PHE A 236 5.60 4.93 -5.28
N ARG A 237 4.60 4.14 -5.67
CA ARG A 237 3.80 3.28 -4.78
C ARG A 237 4.29 1.83 -4.73
N GLY A 238 5.46 1.54 -5.29
CA GLY A 238 6.20 0.27 -5.19
C GLY A 238 6.31 -0.53 -6.49
N GLY A 239 5.62 -0.15 -7.57
CA GLY A 239 5.78 -0.74 -8.90
C GLY A 239 5.45 -2.24 -9.04
N ILE A 240 5.20 -2.98 -7.96
CA ILE A 240 5.16 -4.44 -7.98
C ILE A 240 3.95 -5.01 -8.74
N ASN A 241 2.88 -4.22 -8.87
CA ASN A 241 1.72 -4.57 -9.69
C ASN A 241 1.88 -4.14 -11.16
N ASN A 242 3.02 -3.57 -11.55
CA ASN A 242 3.24 -3.11 -12.92
C ASN A 242 3.78 -4.22 -13.83
N PRO A 243 3.12 -4.57 -14.95
CA PRO A 243 3.62 -5.60 -15.86
C PRO A 243 5.02 -5.33 -16.46
N LYS A 244 5.41 -4.05 -16.57
CA LYS A 244 6.74 -3.63 -17.07
C LYS A 244 7.83 -3.67 -16.00
N LEU A 245 7.48 -3.65 -14.71
CA LEU A 245 8.44 -3.52 -13.60
C LEU A 245 8.44 -4.72 -12.65
N VAL A 246 7.39 -5.55 -12.64
CA VAL A 246 7.23 -6.66 -11.69
C VAL A 246 8.50 -7.53 -11.59
N ASP A 247 9.18 -7.78 -12.70
CA ASP A 247 10.38 -8.63 -12.74
C ASP A 247 11.56 -8.05 -11.94
N ILE A 248 11.68 -6.72 -11.86
CA ILE A 248 12.72 -6.04 -11.07
C ILE A 248 12.25 -5.74 -9.65
N GLU A 249 10.97 -5.40 -9.46
CA GLU A 249 10.43 -5.02 -8.15
C GLU A 249 10.37 -6.21 -7.19
N VAL A 250 10.06 -7.41 -7.67
CA VAL A 250 10.14 -8.62 -6.83
C VAL A 250 11.55 -8.95 -6.37
N GLN A 251 12.58 -8.54 -7.13
CA GLN A 251 13.98 -8.67 -6.70
C GLN A 251 14.38 -7.56 -5.73
N GLN A 252 13.79 -6.37 -5.87
CA GLN A 252 14.01 -5.24 -4.99
C GLN A 252 13.50 -5.52 -3.58
N TYR A 253 12.25 -5.98 -3.48
CA TYR A 253 11.53 -6.15 -2.22
C TYR A 253 11.45 -7.62 -1.77
N MET A 254 12.47 -8.44 -2.01
CA MET A 254 12.49 -9.84 -1.53
C MET A 254 12.27 -9.92 -0.01
N GLY A 255 11.62 -10.98 0.46
CA GLY A 255 11.30 -11.18 1.89
C GLY A 255 9.81 -11.27 2.20
N PHE A 256 8.94 -10.94 1.25
CA PHE A 256 7.49 -10.99 1.46
C PHE A 256 6.92 -12.40 1.33
N THR A 257 5.80 -12.62 2.01
CA THR A 257 5.03 -13.88 1.98
C THR A 257 3.63 -13.70 1.41
N THR A 258 3.07 -12.50 1.56
CA THR A 258 1.84 -12.06 0.89
C THR A 258 2.10 -10.73 0.17
N VAL A 259 1.48 -10.53 -1.00
CA VAL A 259 1.55 -9.28 -1.76
C VAL A 259 0.16 -8.81 -2.16
N THR A 260 -0.07 -7.50 -2.15
CA THR A 260 -1.33 -6.93 -2.61
C THR A 260 -1.47 -6.98 -4.12
N ILE A 261 -2.66 -7.34 -4.61
CA ILE A 261 -3.13 -7.12 -5.98
C ILE A 261 -4.15 -5.98 -5.92
N GLN A 262 -3.75 -4.79 -6.36
CA GLN A 262 -4.61 -3.60 -6.34
C GLN A 262 -5.57 -3.55 -7.54
N SER A 263 -6.40 -2.51 -7.64
CA SER A 263 -7.43 -2.46 -8.67
C SER A 263 -6.85 -2.14 -10.06
N ALA A 264 -5.80 -1.31 -10.17
CA ALA A 264 -5.26 -0.92 -11.46
C ALA A 264 -4.78 -2.11 -12.29
N VAL A 265 -3.99 -3.02 -11.70
CA VAL A 265 -3.54 -4.23 -12.38
C VAL A 265 -4.66 -5.24 -12.67
N ARG A 266 -5.83 -5.08 -12.08
CA ARG A 266 -7.00 -5.91 -12.38
C ARG A 266 -7.82 -5.35 -13.54
N TYR A 267 -7.91 -4.02 -13.64
CA TYR A 267 -8.87 -3.36 -14.54
C TYR A 267 -8.25 -2.53 -15.67
N ASP A 268 -7.03 -2.03 -15.52
CA ASP A 268 -6.37 -1.13 -16.49
C ASP A 268 -5.29 -1.80 -17.33
N VAL A 269 -5.03 -3.10 -17.11
CA VAL A 269 -4.07 -3.89 -17.89
C VAL A 269 -4.77 -5.08 -18.53
N THR A 270 -4.14 -5.65 -19.56
CA THR A 270 -4.70 -6.84 -20.20
C THR A 270 -4.64 -8.05 -19.26
N TYR A 271 -5.55 -9.01 -19.43
CA TYR A 271 -5.50 -10.23 -18.63
C TYR A 271 -4.18 -11.00 -18.80
N THR A 272 -3.60 -10.99 -20.00
CA THR A 272 -2.28 -11.59 -20.26
C THR A 272 -1.17 -10.93 -19.44
N ASP A 273 -1.15 -9.60 -19.39
CA ASP A 273 -0.20 -8.85 -18.57
C ASP A 273 -0.42 -9.11 -17.07
N TYR A 274 -1.67 -9.16 -16.63
CA TYR A 274 -2.01 -9.55 -15.26
C TYR A 274 -1.47 -10.95 -14.93
N ARG A 275 -1.66 -11.94 -15.81
CA ARG A 275 -1.14 -13.31 -15.61
C ARG A 275 0.38 -13.34 -15.51
N LYS A 276 1.09 -12.50 -16.28
CA LYS A 276 2.53 -12.30 -16.13
C LYS A 276 2.84 -11.83 -14.71
N VAL A 277 2.24 -10.72 -14.26
CA VAL A 277 2.42 -10.16 -12.91
C VAL A 277 2.16 -11.23 -11.85
N GLN A 278 1.00 -11.89 -11.90
CA GLN A 278 0.62 -12.94 -10.96
C GLN A 278 1.67 -14.05 -10.87
N SER A 279 2.13 -14.57 -12.03
CA SER A 279 3.11 -15.65 -12.06
C SER A 279 4.46 -15.22 -11.49
N THR A 280 4.93 -14.00 -11.82
CA THR A 280 6.18 -13.46 -11.30
C THR A 280 6.09 -13.28 -9.78
N LEU A 281 4.99 -12.75 -9.25
CA LEU A 281 4.77 -12.59 -7.81
C LEU A 281 4.83 -13.95 -7.09
N LEU A 282 4.07 -14.94 -7.56
CA LEU A 282 4.01 -16.28 -6.95
C LEU A 282 5.38 -16.99 -6.93
N ASN A 283 6.19 -16.79 -7.97
CA ASN A 283 7.54 -17.39 -8.09
C ASN A 283 8.61 -16.71 -7.21
N ASN A 284 8.28 -15.60 -6.55
CA ASN A 284 9.20 -14.82 -5.71
C ASN A 284 8.80 -14.74 -4.23
N ILE A 285 7.67 -15.34 -3.85
CA ILE A 285 7.24 -15.43 -2.46
C ILE A 285 8.24 -16.22 -1.61
N GLY A 286 8.53 -15.71 -0.41
CA GLY A 286 9.39 -16.38 0.57
C GLY A 286 10.89 -16.37 0.22
N ARG A 287 11.31 -15.54 -0.76
CA ARG A 287 12.74 -15.34 -1.03
C ARG A 287 13.42 -14.60 0.11
N VAL A 288 14.71 -14.85 0.27
CA VAL A 288 15.54 -14.20 1.29
C VAL A 288 15.63 -12.69 1.00
N PRO A 289 15.35 -11.82 1.99
CA PRO A 289 15.52 -10.38 1.83
C PRO A 289 16.94 -9.99 1.43
N ARG A 290 17.06 -8.79 0.87
CA ARG A 290 18.38 -8.22 0.60
C ARG A 290 19.02 -7.78 1.90
N ASN A 291 20.34 -7.94 1.98
CA ASN A 291 21.11 -7.39 3.08
C ASN A 291 21.43 -5.92 2.80
N VAL A 292 21.11 -5.07 3.76
CA VAL A 292 21.40 -3.63 3.80
C VAL A 292 22.16 -3.32 5.08
N GLU A 293 23.17 -2.46 4.96
CA GLU A 293 23.98 -2.05 6.11
C GLU A 293 23.23 -1.00 6.95
N PRO A 294 23.42 -0.95 8.27
CA PRO A 294 22.73 0.00 9.15
C PRO A 294 22.87 1.48 8.75
N ASP A 295 23.96 1.85 8.09
CA ASP A 295 24.22 3.21 7.60
C ASP A 295 23.15 3.71 6.61
N VAL A 296 22.36 2.80 6.01
CA VAL A 296 21.22 3.14 5.14
C VAL A 296 20.17 4.00 5.85
N ILE A 297 20.07 3.92 7.18
CA ILE A 297 19.13 4.73 7.97
C ILE A 297 19.39 6.22 7.74
N LYS A 298 20.65 6.63 7.70
CA LYS A 298 21.01 8.03 7.46
C LYS A 298 20.56 8.49 6.06
N PHE A 299 20.70 7.63 5.04
CA PHE A 299 20.19 7.94 3.70
C PHE A 299 18.67 8.07 3.67
N ILE A 300 17.95 7.24 4.43
CA ILE A 300 16.49 7.33 4.58
C ILE A 300 16.09 8.67 5.20
N GLU A 301 16.78 9.09 6.27
CA GLU A 301 16.51 10.36 6.97
C GLU A 301 16.82 11.59 6.10
N ASP A 302 17.98 11.60 5.43
CA ASP A 302 18.40 12.67 4.54
C ASP A 302 17.43 12.80 3.35
N ALA A 303 17.11 11.68 2.67
CA ALA A 303 16.16 11.66 1.56
C ALA A 303 14.76 12.11 2.00
N THR A 304 14.29 11.66 3.17
CA THR A 304 13.00 12.09 3.75
C THR A 304 12.97 13.60 3.93
N THR A 305 14.02 14.17 4.52
CA THR A 305 14.11 15.59 4.82
C THR A 305 14.07 16.43 3.54
N MET A 306 14.90 16.07 2.55
CA MET A 306 14.98 16.78 1.27
C MET A 306 13.65 16.71 0.49
N TYR A 307 13.02 15.53 0.44
CA TYR A 307 11.71 15.36 -0.17
C TYR A 307 10.65 16.24 0.51
N ARG A 308 10.61 16.26 1.85
CA ARG A 308 9.62 17.06 2.59
C ARG A 308 9.77 18.56 2.33
N TYR A 309 11.00 19.08 2.28
CA TYR A 309 11.25 20.47 1.91
C TYR A 309 10.79 20.77 0.48
N LEU A 310 11.04 19.86 -0.48
CA LEU A 310 10.56 20.04 -1.84
C LEU A 310 9.03 20.08 -1.90
N VAL A 311 8.35 19.12 -1.29
CA VAL A 311 6.88 19.04 -1.29
C VAL A 311 6.26 20.23 -0.58
N ALA A 312 6.86 20.73 0.49
CA ALA A 312 6.37 21.91 1.21
C ALA A 312 6.23 23.16 0.31
N ARG A 313 7.10 23.31 -0.70
CA ARG A 313 7.02 24.42 -1.66
C ARG A 313 5.82 24.31 -2.60
N TYR A 314 5.44 23.09 -2.97
CA TYR A 314 4.41 22.83 -3.97
C TYR A 314 3.06 22.38 -3.40
N ILE A 315 2.96 22.23 -2.08
CA ILE A 315 1.79 21.62 -1.43
C ILE A 315 0.46 22.32 -1.77
N ASN A 316 0.47 23.65 -1.85
CA ASN A 316 -0.72 24.42 -2.20
C ASN A 316 -1.19 24.13 -3.64
N MET A 317 -0.25 23.91 -4.57
CA MET A 317 -0.57 23.56 -5.95
C MET A 317 -1.05 22.12 -6.05
N VAL A 318 -0.39 21.20 -5.36
CA VAL A 318 -0.80 19.79 -5.25
C VAL A 318 -2.24 19.71 -4.73
N ASN A 319 -2.55 20.38 -3.62
CA ASN A 319 -3.90 20.38 -3.04
C ASN A 319 -4.96 20.99 -3.98
N ARG A 320 -4.58 21.99 -4.79
CA ARG A 320 -5.50 22.58 -5.78
C ARG A 320 -5.82 21.60 -6.90
N TYR A 321 -4.82 20.92 -7.46
CA TYR A 321 -5.03 19.97 -8.56
C TYR A 321 -5.63 18.64 -8.11
N ALA A 322 -5.39 18.25 -6.85
CA ALA A 322 -5.98 17.07 -6.24
C ALA A 322 -7.52 17.06 -6.25
N LEU A 323 -8.14 18.25 -6.28
CA LEU A 323 -9.60 18.39 -6.39
C LEU A 323 -10.17 17.90 -7.74
N ASN A 324 -9.32 17.80 -8.77
CA ASN A 324 -9.74 17.34 -10.09
C ASN A 324 -9.59 15.82 -10.27
N ILE A 325 -8.94 15.13 -9.32
CA ILE A 325 -8.69 13.69 -9.43
C ILE A 325 -10.00 12.93 -9.16
N PRO A 326 -10.44 12.06 -10.08
CA PRO A 326 -11.70 11.33 -9.94
C PRO A 326 -11.66 10.29 -8.81
N THR A 327 -12.83 9.96 -8.27
CA THR A 327 -13.01 8.88 -7.32
C THR A 327 -13.56 7.63 -8.00
N THR A 328 -12.83 6.51 -7.89
CA THR A 328 -13.23 5.21 -8.48
C THR A 328 -13.79 4.22 -7.45
N ARG A 329 -14.00 4.68 -6.21
CA ARG A 329 -14.68 3.98 -5.11
C ARG A 329 -15.54 4.96 -4.31
N ASP A 330 -16.51 4.45 -3.58
CA ASP A 330 -17.33 5.23 -2.64
C ASP A 330 -16.54 5.58 -1.36
N ARG A 331 -15.63 6.55 -1.50
CA ARG A 331 -14.72 6.96 -0.42
C ARG A 331 -15.30 8.07 0.44
N ILE A 332 -14.85 8.09 1.69
CA ILE A 332 -14.91 9.29 2.52
C ILE A 332 -13.90 10.31 1.96
N THR A 333 -14.24 11.59 1.99
CA THR A 333 -13.46 12.60 1.28
C THR A 333 -12.06 12.72 1.89
N TRP A 334 -11.03 12.92 1.05
CA TRP A 334 -9.66 13.13 1.56
C TRP A 334 -9.55 14.43 2.38
N LYS A 335 -10.52 15.33 2.29
CA LYS A 335 -10.61 16.53 3.15
C LYS A 335 -10.84 16.16 4.62
N GLU A 336 -11.49 15.02 4.88
CA GLU A 336 -11.72 14.50 6.22
C GLU A 336 -10.55 13.61 6.68
N TYR A 337 -9.91 12.89 5.75
CA TYR A 337 -8.86 11.91 6.07
C TYR A 337 -7.63 11.97 5.14
N GLY A 338 -7.07 13.15 4.96
CA GLY A 338 -5.80 13.35 4.25
C GLY A 338 -4.60 12.78 5.02
N ARG A 339 -3.39 12.97 4.50
CA ARG A 339 -2.16 12.62 5.21
C ARG A 339 -1.45 13.89 5.68
N THR A 340 -0.78 13.82 6.82
CA THR A 340 -0.03 14.94 7.38
C THR A 340 1.46 14.65 7.24
N ILE A 341 2.19 15.59 6.65
CA ILE A 341 3.65 15.65 6.68
C ILE A 341 4.03 16.68 7.73
N VAL A 342 4.94 16.31 8.64
CA VAL A 342 5.49 17.22 9.65
C VAL A 342 6.88 17.68 9.22
N LEU A 343 7.09 18.99 9.18
CA LEU A 343 8.36 19.63 8.82
C LEU A 343 8.58 20.89 9.66
N ASP A 344 9.64 20.93 10.48
CA ASP A 344 10.01 22.08 11.33
C ASP A 344 8.79 22.73 12.01
N ASP A 345 8.00 21.92 12.73
CA ASP A 345 6.76 22.29 13.43
C ASP A 345 5.55 22.70 12.55
N LYS A 346 5.68 22.67 11.22
CA LYS A 346 4.56 22.86 10.29
C LYS A 346 3.90 21.54 9.95
N MET A 347 2.58 21.50 10.06
CA MET A 347 1.74 20.41 9.55
C MET A 347 1.28 20.72 8.13
N LEU A 348 1.74 19.90 7.18
CA LEU A 348 1.37 20.01 5.78
C LEU A 348 0.35 18.92 5.46
N HIS A 349 -0.88 19.34 5.13
CA HIS A 349 -1.93 18.42 4.72
C HIS A 349 -1.79 18.08 3.24
N THR A 350 -1.71 16.78 2.96
CA THR A 350 -1.59 16.19 1.62
C THR A 350 -2.81 15.29 1.34
N PRO A 351 -3.18 15.08 0.07
CA PRO A 351 -4.14 14.05 -0.29
C PRO A 351 -3.62 12.65 0.08
N ARG A 352 -4.52 11.65 0.10
CA ARG A 352 -4.10 10.23 0.23
C ARG A 352 -3.23 9.81 -0.95
N ALA A 353 -2.38 8.80 -0.74
CA ALA A 353 -1.31 8.41 -1.66
C ALA A 353 -1.69 8.27 -3.15
N ILE A 354 -2.87 7.71 -3.46
CA ILE A 354 -3.35 7.56 -4.85
C ILE A 354 -3.63 8.92 -5.48
N VAL A 355 -4.37 9.78 -4.78
CA VAL A 355 -4.70 11.13 -5.26
C VAL A 355 -3.44 11.98 -5.35
N TYR A 356 -2.55 11.85 -4.36
CA TYR A 356 -1.24 12.51 -4.34
C TYR A 356 -0.43 12.14 -5.59
N THR A 357 -0.30 10.85 -5.86
CA THR A 357 0.45 10.32 -7.01
C THR A 357 -0.16 10.76 -8.33
N ALA A 358 -1.48 10.56 -8.50
CA ALA A 358 -2.21 11.00 -9.70
C ALA A 358 -2.05 12.50 -9.96
N THR A 359 -2.07 13.31 -8.90
CA THR A 359 -1.90 14.76 -8.99
C THR A 359 -0.54 15.15 -9.55
N TRP A 360 0.53 14.50 -9.09
CA TRP A 360 1.87 14.74 -9.60
C TRP A 360 2.02 14.39 -11.08
N TYR A 361 1.46 13.25 -11.52
CA TYR A 361 1.37 12.94 -12.96
C TYR A 361 0.62 14.01 -13.74
N VAL A 362 -0.49 14.53 -13.20
CA VAL A 362 -1.24 15.64 -13.82
C VAL A 362 -0.43 16.93 -13.83
N LEU A 363 0.43 17.17 -12.85
CA LEU A 363 1.33 18.32 -12.86
C LEU A 363 2.46 18.19 -13.89
N GLY A 364 2.56 17.06 -14.60
CA GLY A 364 3.63 16.79 -15.58
C GLY A 364 4.90 16.26 -14.94
N VAL A 365 4.87 15.90 -13.66
CA VAL A 365 6.02 15.41 -12.88
C VAL A 365 5.64 14.10 -12.20
N PRO A 366 6.02 12.94 -12.73
CA PRO A 366 5.91 11.69 -11.99
C PRO A 366 6.55 11.82 -10.59
N PRO A 367 5.86 11.42 -9.51
CA PRO A 367 6.28 11.74 -8.14
C PRO A 367 7.58 11.07 -7.71
N LEU A 368 8.05 10.07 -8.46
CA LEU A 368 9.37 9.48 -8.28
C LEU A 368 10.51 10.49 -8.53
N PHE A 369 10.30 11.51 -9.37
CA PHE A 369 11.29 12.57 -9.61
C PHE A 369 11.34 13.64 -8.51
N LEU A 370 10.48 13.57 -7.49
CA LEU A 370 10.54 14.47 -6.34
C LEU A 370 11.77 14.22 -5.47
N ASP A 371 12.48 13.11 -5.69
CA ASP A 371 13.76 12.81 -5.05
C ASP A 371 14.97 13.45 -5.79
N ALA A 372 14.74 14.27 -6.81
CA ALA A 372 15.81 14.89 -7.61
C ALA A 372 16.83 15.67 -6.77
N ASP A 373 16.37 16.41 -5.76
CA ASP A 373 17.27 17.15 -4.86
C ASP A 373 18.23 16.19 -4.13
N PHE A 374 17.74 15.05 -3.65
CA PHE A 374 18.56 14.03 -2.99
C PHE A 374 19.56 13.38 -3.95
N ILE A 375 19.16 13.08 -5.19
CA ILE A 375 20.08 12.55 -6.22
C ILE A 375 21.24 13.52 -6.49
N ILE A 376 20.93 14.82 -6.66
CA ILE A 376 21.95 15.85 -6.88
C ILE A 376 22.92 15.93 -5.69
N GLU A 377 22.39 15.91 -4.47
CA GLU A 377 23.21 16.00 -3.26
C GLU A 377 24.06 14.74 -3.05
N ALA A 378 23.50 13.56 -3.31
CA ALA A 378 24.21 12.29 -3.27
C ALA A 378 25.37 12.24 -4.28
N TYR A 379 25.17 12.77 -5.48
CA TYR A 379 26.22 12.88 -6.48
C TYR A 379 27.33 13.84 -6.05
N LYS A 380 26.99 15.02 -5.51
CA LYS A 380 27.98 15.98 -4.98
C LYS A 380 28.82 15.41 -3.84
N LYS A 381 28.23 14.54 -3.02
CA LYS A 381 28.88 13.87 -1.89
C LYS A 381 29.59 12.58 -2.27
N ASP A 382 29.58 12.17 -3.54
CA ASP A 382 30.16 10.92 -4.03
C ASP A 382 29.58 9.66 -3.35
N ILE A 383 28.28 9.69 -3.02
CA ILE A 383 27.56 8.59 -2.36
C ILE A 383 26.47 7.94 -3.23
N ILE A 384 26.28 8.43 -4.46
CA ILE A 384 25.19 7.94 -5.35
C ILE A 384 25.30 6.44 -5.65
N ASP A 385 26.52 5.92 -5.81
CA ASP A 385 26.74 4.49 -6.09
C ASP A 385 26.37 3.61 -4.89
N TYR A 386 26.49 4.11 -3.66
CA TYR A 386 26.01 3.39 -2.47
C TYR A 386 24.49 3.31 -2.43
N ILE A 387 23.78 4.36 -2.84
CA ILE A 387 22.31 4.34 -2.94
C ILE A 387 21.87 3.34 -4.02
N ILE A 388 22.53 3.36 -5.19
CA ILE A 388 22.26 2.43 -6.29
C ILE A 388 22.60 0.98 -5.88
N LYS A 389 23.61 0.74 -5.05
CA LYS A 389 23.88 -0.61 -4.50
C LYS A 389 22.66 -1.17 -3.76
N TYR A 390 21.96 -0.34 -2.98
CA TYR A 390 20.79 -0.77 -2.19
C TYR A 390 19.47 -0.75 -2.98
N ILE A 391 19.31 0.17 -3.93
CA ILE A 391 18.16 0.25 -4.86
C ILE A 391 18.67 0.16 -6.31
N PRO A 392 19.18 -1.00 -6.77
CA PRO A 392 19.85 -1.12 -8.07
C PRO A 392 18.93 -0.94 -9.26
N TYR A 393 17.62 -1.01 -9.04
CA TYR A 393 16.63 -0.83 -10.09
C TYR A 393 16.10 0.59 -10.18
N ILE A 394 16.60 1.53 -9.35
CA ILE A 394 16.16 2.92 -9.37
C ILE A 394 16.33 3.57 -10.75
N ARG A 395 17.40 3.25 -11.48
CA ARG A 395 17.58 3.75 -12.85
C ARG A 395 16.46 3.27 -13.79
N LYS A 396 16.06 2.00 -13.68
CA LYS A 396 14.96 1.43 -14.49
C LYS A 396 13.60 2.00 -14.10
N GLU A 397 13.38 2.27 -12.82
CA GLU A 397 12.16 2.95 -12.36
C GLU A 397 12.10 4.38 -12.93
N TRP A 398 13.22 5.12 -12.88
CA TRP A 398 13.33 6.46 -13.47
C TRP A 398 13.15 6.44 -14.98
N GLU A 399 13.76 5.49 -15.69
CA GLU A 399 13.58 5.30 -17.15
C GLU A 399 12.11 5.03 -17.50
N TYR A 400 11.43 4.19 -16.72
CA TYR A 400 10.00 3.96 -16.88
C TYR A 400 9.20 5.25 -16.67
N GLU A 401 9.46 6.00 -15.60
CA GLU A 401 8.71 7.22 -15.31
C GLU A 401 8.98 8.35 -16.31
N ALA A 402 10.14 8.34 -16.97
CA ALA A 402 10.54 9.37 -17.92
C ALA A 402 9.59 9.44 -19.13
N GLN A 403 8.88 8.36 -19.45
CA GLN A 403 7.85 8.32 -20.50
C GLN A 403 6.58 9.14 -20.16
N PHE A 404 6.43 9.59 -18.91
CA PHE A 404 5.29 10.38 -18.41
C PHE A 404 5.70 11.76 -17.87
N TYR A 405 6.99 12.11 -17.93
CA TYR A 405 7.49 13.43 -17.56
C TYR A 405 7.25 14.42 -18.69
N VAL A 406 6.66 15.59 -18.40
CA VAL A 406 6.36 16.61 -19.43
C VAL A 406 6.84 17.97 -18.93
N PRO A 407 8.12 18.34 -19.20
CA PRO A 407 8.78 19.49 -18.59
C PRO A 407 8.07 20.83 -18.80
N HIS A 408 7.58 21.11 -20.02
CA HIS A 408 6.91 22.39 -20.31
C HIS A 408 5.57 22.53 -19.57
N ILE A 409 4.90 21.40 -19.30
CA ILE A 409 3.70 21.38 -18.48
C ILE A 409 4.04 21.53 -16.99
N ALA A 410 5.09 20.86 -16.53
CA ALA A 410 5.60 21.04 -15.17
C ALA A 410 5.97 22.49 -14.90
N GLU A 411 6.70 23.14 -15.81
CA GLU A 411 7.05 24.55 -15.72
C GLU A 411 5.81 25.46 -15.67
N LYS A 412 4.81 25.20 -16.52
CA LYS A 412 3.56 25.97 -16.58
C LYS A 412 2.69 25.82 -15.34
N ARG A 413 2.64 24.61 -14.74
CA ARG A 413 1.76 24.29 -13.61
C ARG A 413 2.44 24.49 -12.25
N LEU A 414 3.78 24.44 -12.22
CA LEU A 414 4.62 24.61 -11.04
C LEU A 414 5.56 25.80 -11.27
N ASP A 415 6.84 25.55 -11.53
CA ASP A 415 7.85 26.56 -11.85
C ASP A 415 9.03 25.98 -12.65
N LYS A 416 9.94 26.85 -13.09
CA LYS A 416 11.19 26.46 -13.78
C LYS A 416 12.17 25.73 -12.87
N GLU A 417 12.12 25.96 -11.57
CA GLU A 417 13.11 25.46 -10.63
C GLU A 417 13.00 23.94 -10.46
N ILE A 418 11.78 23.41 -10.33
CA ILE A 418 11.55 21.96 -10.24
C ILE A 418 12.01 21.24 -11.52
N VAL A 419 11.77 21.83 -12.69
CA VAL A 419 12.20 21.26 -13.98
C VAL A 419 13.72 21.21 -14.09
N LEU A 420 14.41 22.30 -13.72
CA LEU A 420 15.86 22.35 -13.73
C LEU A 420 16.48 21.28 -12.81
N LYS A 421 15.92 21.11 -11.61
CA LYS A 421 16.37 20.09 -10.66
C LYS A 421 16.17 18.67 -11.19
N ILE A 422 15.00 18.38 -11.73
CA ILE A 422 14.69 17.06 -12.30
C ILE A 422 15.62 16.74 -13.47
N ASN A 423 15.80 17.68 -14.41
CA ASN A 423 16.68 17.46 -15.56
C ASN A 423 18.14 17.24 -15.13
N ASN A 424 18.63 18.00 -14.15
CA ASN A 424 19.98 17.78 -13.61
C ASN A 424 20.12 16.40 -12.96
N ALA A 425 19.13 15.96 -12.16
CA ALA A 425 19.13 14.62 -11.60
C ALA A 425 19.05 13.53 -12.70
N MET A 426 18.29 13.75 -13.77
CA MET A 426 18.25 12.83 -14.92
C MET A 426 19.61 12.75 -15.63
N ASP A 427 20.30 13.87 -15.83
CA ASP A 427 21.64 13.91 -16.42
C ASP A 427 22.66 13.12 -15.57
N ILE A 428 22.63 13.31 -14.24
CA ILE A 428 23.44 12.52 -13.27
C ILE A 428 23.12 11.02 -13.39
N MET A 429 21.84 10.69 -13.56
CA MET A 429 21.37 9.31 -13.72
C MET A 429 21.56 8.76 -15.15
N GLY A 430 22.03 9.56 -16.10
CA GLY A 430 22.24 9.16 -17.49
C GLY A 430 20.93 8.85 -18.23
N ILE A 431 19.82 9.45 -17.83
CA ILE A 431 18.47 9.17 -18.34
C ILE A 431 18.02 10.33 -19.21
N LYS A 432 17.40 10.00 -20.35
CA LYS A 432 16.71 10.97 -21.21
C LYS A 432 15.22 10.77 -21.06
N TYR A 433 14.48 11.87 -20.96
CA TYR A 433 13.02 11.82 -21.02
C TYR A 433 12.54 11.82 -22.47
N GLU A 434 11.69 10.85 -22.79
CA GLU A 434 11.04 10.69 -24.08
C GLU A 434 9.55 10.42 -23.82
N PRO A 435 8.74 11.49 -23.66
CA PRO A 435 7.34 11.34 -23.27
C PRO A 435 6.57 10.64 -24.39
N ILE A 436 5.59 9.80 -24.04
CA ILE A 436 4.73 9.18 -25.04
C ILE A 436 3.95 10.29 -25.79
N ASP A 437 4.06 10.37 -27.12
CA ASP A 437 3.42 11.42 -27.95
C ASP A 437 1.95 11.69 -27.61
N LEU A 438 1.15 10.63 -27.44
CA LEU A 438 -0.26 10.76 -27.09
C LEU A 438 -0.46 11.30 -25.67
N TYR A 439 0.39 10.88 -24.74
CA TYR A 439 0.37 11.35 -23.36
C TYR A 439 0.71 12.83 -23.29
N GLU A 440 1.78 13.24 -23.99
CA GLU A 440 2.23 14.63 -24.07
C GLU A 440 1.11 15.55 -24.58
N LYS A 441 0.46 15.18 -25.70
CA LYS A 441 -0.65 15.97 -26.27
C LYS A 441 -1.85 16.07 -25.33
N LEU A 442 -2.20 14.97 -24.64
CA LEU A 442 -3.38 14.95 -23.77
C LEU A 442 -3.15 15.74 -22.47
N ILE A 443 -1.91 15.77 -21.94
CA ILE A 443 -1.64 16.44 -20.67
C ILE A 443 -1.72 17.99 -20.79
N GLU A 444 -1.58 18.53 -22.01
CA GLU A 444 -1.71 19.96 -22.29
C GLU A 444 -3.14 20.46 -22.07
N LEU A 445 -4.12 19.58 -22.22
CA LEU A 445 -5.53 19.89 -22.00
C LEU A 445 -5.80 20.27 -20.54
N THR A 446 -6.88 21.03 -20.33
CA THR A 446 -7.35 21.37 -18.99
C THR A 446 -7.62 20.09 -18.19
N PRO A 447 -7.10 19.95 -16.96
CA PRO A 447 -7.21 18.71 -16.18
C PRO A 447 -8.61 18.56 -15.58
N VAL A 448 -9.56 18.17 -16.42
CA VAL A 448 -10.89 17.71 -16.01
C VAL A 448 -10.90 16.17 -15.94
N GLU A 449 -11.84 15.62 -15.19
CA GLU A 449 -11.94 14.18 -14.91
C GLU A 449 -11.78 13.28 -16.16
N PRO A 450 -12.46 13.51 -17.31
CA PRO A 450 -12.28 12.67 -18.50
C PRO A 450 -10.86 12.67 -19.06
N HIS A 451 -10.16 13.82 -19.02
CA HIS A 451 -8.78 13.91 -19.49
C HIS A 451 -7.82 13.20 -18.54
N ILE A 452 -8.04 13.32 -17.23
CA ILE A 452 -7.24 12.64 -16.20
C ILE A 452 -7.39 11.12 -16.33
N LEU A 453 -8.61 10.62 -16.53
CA LEU A 453 -8.86 9.20 -16.78
C LEU A 453 -8.19 8.72 -18.08
N SER A 454 -8.18 9.55 -19.12
CA SER A 454 -7.51 9.21 -20.39
C SER A 454 -5.99 9.10 -20.22
N LEU A 455 -5.36 10.03 -19.49
CA LEU A 455 -3.94 9.96 -19.14
C LEU A 455 -3.64 8.72 -18.28
N ALA A 456 -4.52 8.41 -17.33
CA ALA A 456 -4.39 7.24 -16.47
C ALA A 456 -4.47 5.92 -17.24
N LYS A 457 -5.35 5.82 -18.25
CA LYS A 457 -5.43 4.65 -19.13
C LYS A 457 -4.14 4.42 -19.91
N ILE A 458 -3.45 5.48 -20.32
CA ILE A 458 -2.14 5.36 -21.00
C ILE A 458 -1.07 4.82 -20.04
N ARG A 459 -1.12 5.23 -18.76
CA ARG A 459 -0.20 4.74 -17.72
C ARG A 459 -0.52 3.32 -17.24
N GLY A 460 -1.77 2.88 -17.37
CA GLY A 460 -2.27 1.63 -16.79
C GLY A 460 -2.61 1.74 -15.30
N PHE A 461 -2.82 2.96 -14.79
CA PHE A 461 -3.25 3.25 -13.42
C PHE A 461 -3.65 4.73 -13.26
N LEU A 462 -4.53 5.02 -12.31
CA LEU A 462 -4.86 6.38 -11.92
C LEU A 462 -3.70 7.04 -11.17
N GLY A 463 -3.22 6.38 -10.12
CA GLY A 463 -2.11 6.80 -9.28
C GLY A 463 -1.85 5.87 -8.13
#